data_AF-A0A5K0XL70-F1
#
_entry.id   AF-A0A5K0XL70-F1
#
_cell.length_a   1.000
_cell.length_b   1.000
_cell.length_c   1.000
_cell.angle_alpha   90.00
_cell.angle_beta   90.00
_cell.angle_gamma   90.00
#
_symmetry.space_group_name_H-M   'P 1'
#
loop_
_entity.id
_entity.type
_entity.pdbx_description
1 polymer ?
#
loop_
_entity_poly.entity_id
_entity_poly.type
_entity_poly.pdbx_seq_one_letter_code
_entity_poly.pdbx_strand_id
1 'polypeptide(L)' 'YLHEVCQPPVVHRNFKSSNILLDDEFSAKLSDCGLGSLYSSSCASQ' A
#
# COMPACT_ATOMS: atom_id res chain seq x y z
N TYR A 1 -3.73 5.65 9.68
CA TYR A 1 -4.55 5.91 8.49
C TYR A 1 -5.04 4.60 7.86
N LEU A 2 -4.15 3.74 7.36
CA LEU A 2 -4.54 2.52 6.61
C LEU A 2 -5.50 1.55 7.34
N HIS A 3 -5.34 1.32 8.64
CA HIS A 3 -6.20 0.38 9.40
C HIS A 3 -7.48 1.01 9.95
N GLU A 4 -7.42 2.28 10.37
CA GLU A 4 -8.48 2.91 11.17
C GLU A 4 -9.31 3.93 10.37
N VAL A 5 -8.77 4.45 9.26
CA VAL A 5 -9.39 5.56 8.49
C VAL A 5 -9.83 5.10 7.10
N CYS A 6 -9.09 4.17 6.47
CA CYS A 6 -9.50 3.61 5.19
C CYS A 6 -10.66 2.62 5.35
N GLN A 7 -11.61 2.63 4.41
CA GLN A 7 -12.73 1.69 4.38
C GLN A 7 -12.88 1.12 2.96
N PRO A 8 -12.64 -0.19 2.77
CA PRO A 8 -12.25 -1.19 3.78
C PRO A 8 -10.84 -0.95 4.36
N PRO A 9 -10.54 -1.42 5.59
CA PRO A 9 -9.21 -1.35 6.17
C PRO A 9 -8.14 -1.98 5.26
N VAL A 10 -7.03 -1.28 5.06
CA VAL A 10 -5.96 -1.71 4.15
C VAL A 10 -4.79 -2.26 4.96
N VAL A 11 -4.45 -3.54 4.76
CA VAL A 11 -3.27 -4.16 5.37
C VAL A 11 -2.10 -4.10 4.38
N HIS A 12 -1.02 -3.41 4.74
CA HIS A 12 0.13 -3.17 3.86
C HIS A 12 0.91 -4.45 3.48
N ARG A 13 0.99 -5.43 4.39
CA ARG A 13 1.67 -6.75 4.27
C ARG A 13 3.19 -6.74 3.99
N ASN A 14 3.77 -5.68 3.46
CA ASN A 14 5.21 -5.54 3.21
C ASN A 14 5.81 -4.36 4.00
N PHE A 15 5.64 -4.35 5.32
CA PHE A 15 6.09 -3.26 6.18
C PHE A 15 7.55 -3.48 6.60
N LYS A 16 8.47 -2.75 5.96
CA LYS A 16 9.93 -2.81 6.20
C LYS A 16 10.58 -1.45 5.93
N SER A 17 11.76 -1.20 6.49
CA SER A 17 12.46 0.09 6.37
C SER A 17 12.74 0.49 4.92
N SER A 18 13.07 -0.47 4.04
CA SER A 18 13.29 -0.19 2.61
C SER A 18 12.05 0.24 1.85
N ASN A 19 10.86 0.09 2.43
CA ASN A 19 9.60 0.56 1.86
C ASN A 19 9.10 1.87 2.50
N ILE A 20 9.83 2.40 3.49
CA ILE A 20 9.55 3.72 4.07
C ILE A 20 10.50 4.70 3.39
N LEU A 21 9.95 5.47 2.44
CA LEU A 21 10.69 6.49 1.69
C LEU A 21 10.69 7.81 2.45
N LEU A 22 11.68 8.63 2.18
CA LEU A 22 11.75 10.01 2.66
C LEU A 22 11.61 10.95 1.46
N ASP A 23 10.82 12.00 1.60
CA ASP A 23 10.81 13.10 0.62
C ASP A 23 11.88 14.16 0.95
N ASP A 24 11.93 15.23 0.15
CA ASP A 24 12.91 16.32 0.27
C ASP A 24 12.83 17.06 1.62
N GLU A 25 11.71 16.92 2.32
CA GLU A 25 11.45 17.50 3.65
C GLU A 25 11.70 16.48 4.78
N PHE A 26 12.30 15.32 4.46
CA PHE A 26 12.52 14.20 5.38
C PHE A 26 11.23 13.64 6.00
N SER A 27 10.09 13.79 5.34
CA SER A 27 8.83 13.20 5.77
C SER A 27 8.74 11.74 5.31
N ALA A 28 8.37 10.86 6.23
CA ALA A 28 8.21 9.44 5.94
C ALA A 28 6.95 9.17 5.12
N LYS A 29 7.13 8.54 3.95
CA LYS A 29 6.07 8.09 3.05
C LYS A 29 6.18 6.58 2.84
N LEU A 30 5.08 5.88 3.05
CA LEU A 30 5.03 4.43 2.88
C LEU A 30 4.82 4.08 1.40
N SER A 31 5.66 3.18 0.88
CA SER A 31 5.66 2.74 -0.51
C SER A 31 5.44 1.24 -0.63
N ASP A 32 5.15 0.76 -1.85
CA ASP A 32 4.92 -0.65 -2.15
C ASP A 32 3.81 -1.28 -1.29
N CYS A 33 2.62 -0.66 -1.39
CA CYS A 33 1.40 -1.15 -0.74
C CYS A 33 0.97 -2.43 -1.44
N GLY A 34 1.60 -3.54 -1.04
CA GLY A 34 1.52 -4.89 -1.59
C GLY A 34 0.55 -5.06 -2.75
N LEU A 35 1.06 -4.97 -3.99
CA LEU A 35 0.33 -5.19 -5.24
C LEU A 35 -0.31 -6.60 -5.36
N GLY A 36 -0.23 -7.44 -4.32
CA GLY A 36 -0.80 -8.79 -4.29
C GLY A 36 -2.33 -8.85 -4.45
N SER A 37 -3.06 -7.73 -4.30
CA SER A 37 -4.52 -7.69 -4.49
C SER A 37 -4.98 -7.16 -5.84
N LEU A 38 -4.13 -6.44 -6.59
CA LEU A 38 -4.50 -5.87 -7.89
C LEU A 38 -4.50 -6.90 -9.03
N TYR A 39 -3.95 -8.09 -8.80
CA TYR A 39 -4.03 -9.21 -9.75
C TYR A 39 -5.40 -9.93 -9.75
N SER A 40 -6.34 -9.57 -8.87
CA SER A 40 -7.67 -10.21 -8.80
C SER A 40 -8.80 -9.41 -9.46
N SER A 41 -8.49 -8.44 -10.32
CA SER A 41 -9.50 -7.74 -11.11
C SER A 41 -8.98 -7.24 -12.46
N SER A 42 -8.25 -8.11 -13.17
CA SER A 42 -8.14 -8.04 -14.64
C SER A 42 -8.67 -9.33 -15.27
N CYS A 43 -9.93 -9.65 -14.97
CA CYS A 43 -10.76 -10.40 -15.89
C CYS A 43 -12.07 -9.63 -15.99
N ALA A 44 -12.01 -8.50 -16.70
CA ALA A 44 -13.19 -8.00 -17.37
C ALA A 44 -13.51 -9.02 -18.48
N SER A 45 -14.68 -9.64 -18.38
CA SER A 45 -15.32 -10.46 -19.41
C SER A 45 -14.60 -11.77 -19.80
N GLN A 46 -15.00 -12.86 -19.14
CA GLN A 46 -15.49 -14.06 -19.84
C GLN A 46 -16.88 -14.40 -19.29
#